data_AF-A0A1H4I839-F1
#
_entry.id   AF-A0A1H4I839-F1
#
_cell.length_a   1.000
_cell.length_b   1.000
_cell.length_c   1.000
_cell.angle_alpha   90.00
_cell.angle_beta   90.00
_cell.angle_gamma   90.00
#
_symmetry.space_group_name_H-M   'P 1'
#
loop_
_entity.id
_entity.type
_entity.pdbx_description
1 polymer ?
#
loop_
_entity_poly.entity_id
_entity_poly.type
_entity_poly.pdbx_seq_one_letter_code
_entity_poly.pdbx_strand_id
1 'polypeptide(L)'
;MTRMLDIICQGCLTRTVEDDENPVRSRRRDQRITQAELAAAVGVSRQTVVSVEKGDYAPSVYLALKVARALGSTVEELFPLKEDDHVG
;
A
#
# COMPACT_ATOMS: atom_id res chain seq x y z
N MET A 1 1.84 31.73 34.10
CA MET A 1 0.79 31.97 33.07
C MET A 1 1.18 31.16 31.85
N THR A 2 0.93 29.84 31.86
CA THR A 2 -0.18 29.19 31.10
C THR A 2 0.08 29.39 29.59
N ARG A 3 0.51 28.43 28.77
CA ARG A 3 0.05 27.05 28.50
C ARG A 3 1.20 26.30 27.79
N MET A 4 1.59 25.07 28.13
CA MET A 4 0.82 23.81 28.06
C MET A 4 0.68 23.33 26.60
N LEU A 5 1.43 22.28 26.26
CA LEU A 5 1.28 21.33 25.14
C LEU A 5 1.95 21.66 23.79
N ASP A 6 3.29 21.69 23.75
CA ASP A 6 4.03 21.14 22.60
C ASP A 6 4.31 19.64 22.85
N ILE A 7 3.23 18.88 23.07
CA ILE A 7 3.23 17.42 22.91
C ILE A 7 2.86 17.17 21.45
N ILE A 8 3.76 17.51 20.54
CA ILE A 8 3.75 16.93 19.19
C ILE A 8 5.00 16.07 19.12
N CYS A 9 4.89 14.90 19.75
CA CYS A 9 5.49 13.63 19.34
C CYS A 9 6.74 13.73 18.43
N GLN A 10 7.82 14.32 18.93
CA GLN A 10 9.19 14.11 18.42
C GLN A 10 9.67 12.70 18.80
N GLY A 11 8.87 11.69 18.46
CA GLY A 11 9.05 10.31 18.92
C GLY A 11 8.79 9.24 17.86
N CYS A 12 8.50 9.61 16.61
CA CYS A 12 8.45 8.65 15.52
C CYS A 12 9.67 8.82 14.63
N LEU A 13 10.83 8.50 15.21
CA LEU A 13 12.07 8.25 14.47
C LEU A 13 11.74 7.37 13.27
N THR A 14 12.07 7.89 12.09
CA THR A 14 11.96 7.29 10.77
C THR A 14 12.41 5.84 10.82
N ARG A 15 11.46 4.90 10.77
CA ARG A 15 11.76 3.48 10.70
C ARG A 15 12.44 3.22 9.36
N THR A 16 13.61 2.60 9.43
CA THR A 16 14.45 2.16 8.32
C THR A 16 13.61 1.50 7.21
N VAL A 17 13.65 2.08 6.02
CA VAL A 17 13.04 1.53 4.80
C VAL A 17 14.05 0.53 4.24
N GLU A 18 14.10 -0.65 4.83
CA GLU A 18 14.79 -1.79 4.24
C GLU A 18 13.70 -2.71 3.66
N ASP A 19 13.65 -2.76 2.32
CA ASP A 19 13.03 -3.77 1.46
C ASP A 19 11.52 -4.02 1.57
N ASP A 20 10.68 -2.99 1.36
CA ASP A 20 9.32 -3.23 0.84
C ASP A 20 9.33 -3.03 -0.67
N GLU A 21 9.70 -4.08 -1.42
CA GLU A 21 9.75 -4.08 -2.89
C GLU A 21 8.37 -3.84 -3.54
N ASN A 22 7.27 -3.92 -2.78
CA ASN A 22 5.92 -3.79 -3.30
C ASN A 22 5.24 -2.47 -2.85
N PRO A 23 4.94 -1.55 -3.79
CA PRO A 23 4.28 -0.27 -3.49
C PRO A 23 2.93 -0.41 -2.76
N VAL A 24 2.13 -1.44 -3.07
CA VAL A 24 0.84 -1.68 -2.41
C VAL A 24 1.03 -1.95 -0.93
N ARG A 25 2.03 -2.78 -0.57
CA ARG A 25 2.33 -3.07 0.83
C ARG A 25 2.81 -1.82 1.57
N SER A 26 3.73 -1.08 0.96
CA SER A 26 4.28 0.16 1.53
C SER A 26 3.15 1.16 1.85
N ARG A 27 2.32 1.49 0.85
CA ARG A 27 1.19 2.43 1.01
C ARG A 27 0.16 1.94 2.04
N ARG A 28 -0.12 0.63 2.08
CA ARG A 28 -1.02 0.06 3.10
C ARG A 28 -0.46 0.25 4.52
N ARG A 29 0.85 0.02 4.70
CA ARG A 29 1.51 0.19 6.00
C ARG A 29 1.56 1.65 6.43
N ASP A 30 1.72 2.59 5.50
CA ASP A 30 1.66 4.03 5.77
C ASP A 30 0.29 4.44 6.34
N GLN A 31 -0.79 3.83 5.82
CA GLN A 31 -2.15 4.01 6.34
C GLN A 31 -2.46 3.21 7.61
N ARG A 32 -1.53 2.38 8.10
CA ARG A 32 -1.66 1.53 9.29
C ARG A 32 -2.86 0.57 9.27
N ILE A 33 -3.32 0.17 8.08
CA ILE A 33 -4.38 -0.83 7.93
C ILE A 33 -3.79 -2.22 7.66
N THR A 34 -4.49 -3.27 8.08
CA THR A 34 -4.15 -4.67 7.85
C THR A 34 -4.52 -5.12 6.44
N GLN A 35 -3.97 -6.25 6.00
CA GLN A 35 -4.35 -6.86 4.71
C GLN A 35 -5.85 -7.24 4.67
N ALA A 36 -6.44 -7.61 5.81
CA ALA A 36 -7.85 -7.95 5.90
C ALA A 36 -8.74 -6.70 5.72
N GLU A 37 -8.33 -5.56 6.29
CA GLU A 37 -9.04 -4.28 6.12
C GLU A 37 -8.96 -3.79 4.68
N LEU A 38 -7.79 -3.86 4.04
CA LEU A 38 -7.66 -3.54 2.61
C LEU A 38 -8.53 -4.48 1.75
N ALA A 39 -8.53 -5.77 2.06
CA ALA A 39 -9.33 -6.75 1.33
C ALA A 39 -10.84 -6.46 1.44
N ALA A 40 -11.30 -6.11 2.63
CA ALA A 40 -12.69 -5.69 2.86
C ALA A 40 -13.02 -4.41 2.08
N ALA A 41 -12.12 -3.42 2.08
CA ALA A 41 -12.32 -2.15 1.38
C ALA A 41 -12.46 -2.31 -0.15
N VAL A 42 -11.73 -3.26 -0.75
CA VAL A 42 -11.78 -3.51 -2.20
C VAL A 42 -12.71 -4.67 -2.60
N GLY A 43 -13.29 -5.37 -1.63
CA GLY A 43 -14.25 -6.44 -1.84
C GLY A 43 -13.63 -7.72 -2.39
N VAL A 44 -12.50 -8.15 -1.83
CA VAL A 44 -11.79 -9.40 -2.19
C VAL A 44 -11.40 -10.19 -0.94
N SER A 45 -10.85 -11.38 -1.14
CA SER A 45 -10.32 -12.18 -0.02
C SER A 45 -9.00 -11.60 0.51
N ARG A 46 -8.68 -11.84 1.79
CA ARG A 46 -7.35 -11.49 2.33
C ARG A 46 -6.22 -12.14 1.52
N GLN A 47 -6.41 -13.37 1.03
CA GLN A 47 -5.42 -14.08 0.20
C GLN A 47 -5.14 -13.32 -1.10
N THR A 48 -6.16 -12.71 -1.71
CA THR A 48 -6.00 -11.86 -2.90
C THR A 48 -5.04 -10.71 -2.62
N VAL A 49 -5.20 -10.01 -1.49
CA VAL A 49 -4.28 -8.92 -1.07
C VAL A 49 -2.87 -9.47 -0.80
N VAL A 50 -2.75 -10.64 -0.17
CA VAL A 50 -1.44 -11.28 0.03
C VAL A 50 -0.72 -11.54 -1.30
N SER A 51 -1.41 -12.10 -2.29
CA SER A 51 -0.82 -12.36 -3.61
C SER A 51 -0.48 -11.06 -4.36
N VAL A 52 -1.28 -10.00 -4.18
CA VAL A 52 -0.98 -8.66 -4.73
C VAL A 52 0.31 -8.11 -4.12
N GLU A 53 0.45 -8.16 -2.80
CA GLU A 53 1.64 -7.66 -2.11
C GLU A 53 2.91 -8.48 -2.38
N LYS A 54 2.76 -9.75 -2.75
CA LYS A 54 3.87 -10.59 -3.20
C LYS A 54 4.28 -10.34 -4.64
N GLY A 55 3.38 -9.74 -5.45
CA GLY A 55 3.60 -9.60 -6.89
C GLY A 55 3.49 -10.93 -7.64
N ASP A 56 2.78 -11.92 -7.10
CA ASP A 56 2.65 -13.27 -7.69
C ASP A 56 1.83 -13.29 -8.99
N TYR A 57 1.16 -12.20 -9.34
CA TYR A 57 0.31 -12.09 -10.52
C TYR A 57 0.03 -10.63 -10.92
N ALA A 58 -0.37 -10.42 -12.18
CA ALA A 58 -0.94 -9.17 -12.64
C ALA A 58 -2.42 -9.08 -12.24
N PRO A 59 -2.83 -8.14 -11.36
CA PRO A 59 -4.23 -7.99 -11.00
C PRO A 59 -5.07 -7.51 -12.19
N SER A 60 -6.38 -7.79 -12.15
CA SER A 60 -7.29 -7.23 -13.14
C SER A 60 -7.31 -5.70 -13.02
N VAL A 61 -7.60 -5.01 -14.14
CA VAL A 61 -7.72 -3.54 -14.19
C VAL A 61 -8.68 -3.03 -13.10
N TYR A 62 -9.82 -3.69 -12.90
CA TYR A 62 -10.79 -3.33 -11.87
C TYR A 62 -10.23 -3.46 -10.45
N LEU A 63 -9.44 -4.50 -10.17
CA LEU A 63 -8.82 -4.68 -8.86
C LEU A 63 -7.75 -3.61 -8.62
N ALA A 64 -6.90 -3.35 -9.62
CA ALA A 64 -5.87 -2.31 -9.54
C ALA A 64 -6.49 -0.93 -9.25
N LEU A 65 -7.55 -0.55 -9.97
CA LEU A 65 -8.29 0.70 -9.75
C LEU A 65 -8.90 0.80 -8.35
N LYS A 66 -9.49 -0.30 -7.84
CA LYS A 66 -10.05 -0.33 -6.49
C LYS A 66 -8.98 -0.16 -5.42
N VAL A 67 -7.84 -0.84 -5.56
CA VAL A 67 -6.71 -0.74 -4.64
C VAL A 67 -6.11 0.67 -4.67
N ALA A 68 -5.90 1.24 -5.84
CA ALA A 68 -5.43 2.62 -6.03
C ALA A 68 -6.34 3.62 -5.30
N ARG A 69 -7.66 3.52 -5.52
CA ARG A 69 -8.64 4.36 -4.81
C ARG A 69 -8.61 4.17 -3.30
N ALA A 70 -8.55 2.92 -2.82
CA ALA A 70 -8.53 2.63 -1.39
C ALA A 70 -7.27 3.14 -0.70
N LEU A 71 -6.13 3.11 -1.38
CA LEU A 71 -4.84 3.56 -0.86
C LEU A 71 -4.52 5.04 -1.17
N GLY A 72 -5.42 5.76 -1.84
CA GLY A 72 -5.21 7.17 -2.20
C GLY A 72 -4.01 7.39 -3.12
N SER A 73 -3.76 6.45 -4.03
CA SER A 73 -2.63 6.47 -4.98
C SER A 73 -3.15 6.26 -6.40
N THR A 74 -2.27 6.35 -7.39
CA THR A 74 -2.56 6.00 -8.78
C THR A 74 -2.23 4.53 -9.07
N VAL A 75 -2.71 4.00 -10.19
CA VAL A 75 -2.41 2.61 -10.58
C VAL A 75 -0.93 2.48 -10.94
N GLU A 76 -0.38 3.50 -11.60
CA GLU A 76 0.99 3.60 -12.08
C GLU A 76 2.00 3.62 -10.92
N GLU A 77 1.67 4.29 -9.82
CA GLU A 77 2.49 4.27 -8.60
C GLU A 77 2.45 2.94 -7.87
N LEU A 78 1.30 2.24 -7.90
CA LEU A 78 1.11 0.98 -7.18
C LEU A 78 1.59 -0.25 -7.94
N PHE A 79 1.52 -0.19 -9.28
CA PHE A 79 1.79 -1.28 -10.21
C PHE A 79 2.68 -0.76 -11.35
N PRO A 80 3.94 -0.41 -11.08
CA PRO A 80 4.85 0.07 -12.11
C PRO A 80 5.11 -1.03 -13.15
N LEU A 81 5.17 -0.64 -14.42
CA LEU A 81 5.60 -1.53 -15.51
C LEU A 81 7.07 -1.89 -15.29
N LYS A 82 7.40 -3.18 -15.27
CA LYS A 82 8.79 -3.62 -15.25
C LYS A 82 9.33 -3.62 -16.68
N GLU A 83 10.62 -3.33 -16.84
CA GLU A 83 11.27 -3.27 -18.15
C GLU A 83 11.19 -4.61 -18.92
N ASP A 84 11.01 -5.72 -18.20
CA ASP A 84 10.88 -7.07 -18.74
C ASP A 84 9.45 -7.49 -19.16
N ASP A 85 8.42 -6.66 -18.91
CA ASP A 85 7.04 -6.92 -19.35
C ASP A 85 6.86 -6.56 -20.84
N HIS A 86 7.66 -7.15 -21.73
CA HIS A 86 7.44 -7.06 -23.17
C HIS A 86 6.24 -7.95 -23.56
N VAL A 87 5.12 -7.31 -23.93
CA VAL A 87 4.06 -7.97 -24.70
C VAL A 87 4.60 -8.19 -26.12
N GLY A 88 5.19 -9.36 -26.33
CA GLY A 88 5.51 -9.89 -27.66
C GLY A 88 4.27 -10.40 -28.39
#